data_AF-Q1K3Y7-F1
#
_entry.id   AF-Q1K3Y7-F1
#
_cell.length_a   1.000
_cell.length_b   1.000
_cell.length_c   1.000
_cell.angle_alpha   90.00
_cell.angle_beta   90.00
_cell.angle_gamma   90.00
#
_symmetry.space_group_name_H-M   'P 1'
#
loop_
_entity.id
_entity.type
_entity.pdbx_description
1 polymer ?
#
loop_
_entity_poly.entity_id
_entity_poly.type
_entity_poly.pdbx_seq_one_letter_code
_entity_poly.pdbx_strand_id
1 'polypeptide(L)'
;MKNTSYVLNFFFALALLMPMSANALAYLPNPTEVYDGYIPAAIMYDEFYSYNLWLLDELANNGPVDLEGSESFTANAGVGGQDIVLYTQAGGTSNLGIGPDGTMNFEDPVNTNTGVSDGPKLDGYWGQNDQNNDGTPDDVNGPATVGQVLDYLHAYNPDNDTPVFLFDVNQTNIHWLWAAGQVKLLDDVTGTLVESWSFDIIPDGNYNPVPTDPMPYATYYDPSGSQDEDGNDVDTGSYVYVPGELEITGASGTSYDVDYNGSGFSDYALYSPTMDLSLYDPNDLFVVEFHFDGLNNGGEEFFLTGYTVPGDVPPEPIPEPSSLILLGGGLLGLGAYLRRRK
;
A
#
# COMPACT_ATOMS: atom_id res chain seq x y z
N MET A 1 22.05 -74.38 -16.10
CA MET A 1 23.31 -73.62 -16.28
C MET A 1 22.94 -72.16 -16.54
N LYS A 2 23.47 -71.25 -15.71
CA LYS A 2 23.56 -69.78 -15.83
C LYS A 2 22.21 -69.01 -15.87
N ASN A 3 21.74 -68.45 -14.74
CA ASN A 3 22.13 -67.17 -14.12
C ASN A 3 22.26 -66.00 -15.11
N THR A 4 21.28 -65.09 -15.09
CA THR A 4 21.57 -63.65 -15.18
C THR A 4 20.53 -62.87 -14.39
N SER A 5 20.99 -62.28 -13.28
CA SER A 5 20.27 -61.34 -12.44
C SER A 5 20.16 -59.99 -13.16
N TYR A 6 18.99 -59.35 -13.12
CA TYR A 6 18.88 -57.91 -13.36
C TYR A 6 18.55 -57.23 -12.03
N VAL A 7 19.54 -56.49 -11.53
CA VAL A 7 19.42 -55.59 -10.38
C VAL A 7 18.57 -54.41 -10.83
N LEU A 8 17.38 -54.26 -10.25
CA LEU A 8 16.53 -53.08 -10.41
C LEU A 8 17.05 -52.01 -9.45
N ASN A 9 17.88 -51.09 -9.94
CA ASN A 9 18.26 -49.90 -9.18
C ASN A 9 17.06 -48.95 -9.11
N PHE A 10 16.36 -48.98 -7.97
CA PHE A 10 15.46 -47.91 -7.57
C PHE A 10 16.30 -46.67 -7.23
N PHE A 11 16.42 -45.74 -8.18
CA PHE A 11 16.79 -44.37 -7.85
C PHE A 11 15.54 -43.70 -7.27
N PHE A 12 15.45 -43.65 -5.95
CA PHE A 12 14.60 -42.68 -5.25
C PHE A 12 15.25 -41.31 -5.46
N ALA A 13 14.72 -40.53 -6.41
CA ALA A 13 14.96 -39.09 -6.40
C ALA A 13 14.14 -38.52 -5.24
N LEU A 14 14.79 -38.37 -4.08
CA LEU A 14 14.29 -37.52 -3.01
C LEU A 14 14.39 -36.08 -3.55
N ALA A 15 13.32 -35.60 -4.18
CA ALA A 15 13.16 -34.17 -4.40
C ALA A 15 13.03 -33.55 -3.00
N LEU A 16 14.12 -32.98 -2.50
CA LEU A 16 13.99 -31.92 -1.51
C LEU A 16 13.08 -30.88 -2.17
N LEU A 17 11.85 -30.76 -1.67
CA LEU A 17 11.10 -29.52 -1.75
C LEU A 17 11.95 -28.48 -1.02
N MET A 18 12.81 -27.79 -1.75
CA MET A 18 13.28 -26.50 -1.30
C MET A 18 12.04 -25.59 -1.34
N PRO A 19 11.66 -24.90 -0.25
CA PRO A 19 10.72 -23.80 -0.38
C PRO A 19 11.32 -22.84 -1.40
N MET A 20 10.59 -22.61 -2.50
CA MET A 20 11.01 -21.63 -3.49
C MET A 20 10.94 -20.25 -2.83
N SER A 21 12.01 -19.51 -3.11
CA SER A 21 12.43 -18.24 -2.55
C SER A 21 11.31 -17.23 -2.30
N ALA A 22 11.37 -16.60 -1.12
CA ALA A 22 10.91 -15.24 -0.91
C ALA A 22 11.20 -14.37 -2.14
N ASN A 23 10.25 -13.54 -2.56
CA ASN A 23 10.50 -12.50 -3.55
C ASN A 23 11.78 -11.76 -3.12
N ALA A 24 12.80 -11.71 -3.98
CA ALA A 24 14.04 -11.03 -3.68
C ALA A 24 13.73 -9.57 -3.30
N LEU A 25 14.34 -9.06 -2.23
CA LEU A 25 14.16 -7.69 -1.74
C LEU A 25 14.27 -6.70 -2.91
N ALA A 26 13.13 -6.14 -3.35
CA ALA A 26 13.11 -4.98 -4.23
C ALA A 26 13.24 -3.75 -3.35
N TYR A 27 14.30 -2.97 -3.58
CA TYR A 27 14.48 -1.67 -2.92
C TYR A 27 13.71 -0.63 -3.72
N LEU A 28 12.68 -0.01 -3.12
CA LEU A 28 12.03 1.14 -3.76
C LEU A 28 13.03 2.32 -3.79
N PRO A 29 13.07 3.11 -4.87
CA PRO A 29 13.90 4.31 -4.92
C PRO A 29 13.50 5.32 -3.85
N ASN A 30 14.35 6.32 -3.59
CA ASN A 30 13.96 7.43 -2.71
C ASN A 30 12.73 8.14 -3.32
N PRO A 31 11.65 8.36 -2.55
CA PRO A 31 10.38 8.87 -3.08
C PRO A 31 10.49 10.27 -3.69
N THR A 32 11.51 11.04 -3.30
CA THR A 32 11.78 12.40 -3.79
C THR A 32 12.62 12.45 -5.07
N GLU A 33 13.09 11.29 -5.56
CA GLU A 33 13.83 11.23 -6.81
C GLU A 33 12.95 11.57 -8.00
N VAL A 34 13.59 12.13 -9.04
CA VAL A 34 12.95 12.51 -10.28
C VAL A 34 13.73 11.92 -11.43
N TYR A 35 13.04 11.18 -12.28
CA TYR A 35 13.56 10.53 -13.47
C TYR A 35 13.09 11.23 -14.74
N ASP A 36 13.90 11.10 -15.79
CA ASP A 36 13.68 11.72 -17.09
C ASP A 36 13.20 13.19 -17.00
N GLY A 37 13.82 13.96 -16.10
CA GLY A 37 13.66 15.40 -15.93
C GLY A 37 12.44 15.88 -15.12
N TYR A 38 11.34 15.13 -15.03
CA TYR A 38 10.15 15.54 -14.27
C TYR A 38 9.22 14.39 -13.82
N ILE A 39 9.56 13.13 -14.08
CA ILE A 39 8.75 11.99 -13.64
C ILE A 39 9.17 11.64 -12.21
N PRO A 40 8.33 11.87 -11.18
CA PRO A 40 8.70 11.56 -9.81
C PRO A 40 8.74 10.05 -9.59
N ALA A 41 9.61 9.59 -8.70
CA ALA A 41 9.69 8.20 -8.28
C ALA A 41 8.39 7.73 -7.58
N ALA A 42 7.81 8.61 -6.77
CA ALA A 42 6.55 8.41 -6.08
C ALA A 42 5.71 9.69 -6.03
N ILE A 43 4.41 9.54 -5.81
CA ILE A 43 3.49 10.65 -5.54
C ILE A 43 3.06 10.58 -4.08
N MET A 44 3.11 11.70 -3.37
CA MET A 44 2.66 11.80 -1.99
C MET A 44 1.14 12.00 -1.93
N TYR A 45 0.45 11.16 -1.19
CA TYR A 45 -0.97 11.21 -0.85
C TYR A 45 -1.09 11.22 0.67
N ASP A 46 -1.36 12.42 1.20
CA ASP A 46 -1.22 12.78 2.60
C ASP A 46 0.08 12.22 3.21
N GLU A 47 0.03 11.15 4.00
CA GLU A 47 1.18 10.63 4.73
C GLU A 47 1.89 9.45 4.04
N PHE A 48 1.44 9.02 2.87
CA PHE A 48 2.04 7.93 2.11
C PHE A 48 2.61 8.39 0.77
N TYR A 49 3.77 7.85 0.42
CA TYR A 49 4.25 7.81 -0.95
C TYR A 49 3.67 6.60 -1.67
N SER A 50 3.10 6.85 -2.85
CA SER A 50 2.62 5.82 -3.77
C SER A 50 3.56 5.71 -4.96
N TYR A 51 4.11 4.53 -5.18
CA TYR A 51 4.95 4.17 -6.32
C TYR A 51 4.12 3.41 -7.34
N ASN A 52 4.24 3.76 -8.62
CA ASN A 52 3.78 2.90 -9.71
C ASN A 52 4.93 1.99 -10.12
N LEU A 53 4.85 0.70 -9.76
CA LEU A 53 5.95 -0.25 -9.87
C LEU A 53 6.32 -0.56 -11.32
N TRP A 54 5.33 -0.59 -12.20
CA TRP A 54 5.55 -0.81 -13.63
C TRP A 54 6.17 0.40 -14.32
N LEU A 55 5.81 1.63 -13.92
CA LEU A 55 6.48 2.84 -14.40
C LEU A 55 7.94 2.85 -13.97
N LEU A 56 8.26 2.45 -12.74
CA LEU A 56 9.64 2.30 -12.29
C LEU A 56 10.39 1.24 -13.12
N ASP A 57 9.73 0.13 -13.47
CA ASP A 57 10.32 -0.91 -14.31
C ASP A 57 10.60 -0.40 -15.74
N GLU A 58 9.66 0.33 -16.33
CA GLU A 58 9.83 0.99 -17.63
C GLU A 58 10.94 2.06 -17.59
N LEU A 59 11.03 2.83 -16.51
CA LEU A 59 12.11 3.81 -16.31
C LEU A 59 13.48 3.13 -16.16
N ALA A 60 13.57 1.99 -15.47
CA ALA A 60 14.81 1.23 -15.35
C ALA A 60 15.25 0.64 -16.69
N ASN A 61 14.31 0.11 -17.47
CA ASN A 61 14.62 -0.65 -18.68
C ASN A 61 14.75 0.21 -19.94
N ASN A 62 13.96 1.29 -20.03
CA ASN A 62 13.84 2.13 -21.22
C ASN A 62 14.22 3.60 -20.97
N GLY A 63 14.45 4.00 -19.72
CA GLY A 63 14.80 5.37 -19.35
C GLY A 63 16.25 5.76 -19.66
N PRO A 64 16.56 7.07 -19.62
CA PRO A 64 17.90 7.58 -19.91
C PRO A 64 18.92 7.38 -18.77
N VAL A 65 18.50 6.87 -17.62
CA VAL A 65 19.32 6.69 -16.41
C VAL A 65 19.10 5.27 -15.90
N ASP A 66 20.19 4.54 -15.64
CA ASP A 66 20.12 3.26 -14.94
C ASP A 66 19.60 3.51 -13.52
N LEU A 67 18.44 2.94 -13.18
CA LEU A 67 17.98 2.87 -11.80
C LEU A 67 18.86 1.84 -11.07
N GLU A 68 19.74 2.30 -10.18
CA GLU A 68 20.55 1.40 -9.36
C GLU A 68 19.61 0.57 -8.44
N GLY A 69 19.56 -0.74 -8.63
CA GLY A 69 19.01 -1.65 -7.62
C GLY A 69 17.89 -2.61 -8.01
N SER A 70 17.48 -2.77 -9.28
CA SER A 70 16.51 -3.84 -9.59
C SER A 70 16.72 -4.52 -10.95
N GLU A 71 16.49 -5.84 -10.97
CA GLU A 71 16.19 -6.61 -12.18
C GLU A 71 14.69 -6.54 -12.52
N SER A 72 13.84 -6.17 -11.53
CA SER A 72 12.43 -5.76 -11.69
C SER A 72 11.88 -5.17 -10.37
N PHE A 73 10.94 -4.21 -10.45
CA PHE A 73 10.24 -3.64 -9.28
C PHE A 73 8.90 -4.32 -8.96
N THR A 74 8.39 -5.16 -9.85
CA THR A 74 7.07 -5.79 -9.69
C THR A 74 7.19 -7.06 -8.85
N ALA A 75 6.36 -7.19 -7.81
CA ALA A 75 6.27 -8.39 -6.98
C ALA A 75 5.23 -9.38 -7.55
N ASN A 76 5.44 -10.70 -7.46
CA ASN A 76 4.38 -11.64 -7.85
C ASN A 76 3.13 -11.41 -6.97
N ALA A 77 1.97 -11.25 -7.60
CA ALA A 77 0.69 -11.21 -6.91
C ALA A 77 0.01 -12.60 -6.94
N GLY A 78 -1.01 -12.79 -6.10
CA GLY A 78 -1.79 -14.03 -6.03
C GLY A 78 -1.51 -14.91 -4.82
N VAL A 79 -2.59 -15.55 -4.36
CA VAL A 79 -2.61 -16.49 -3.23
C VAL A 79 -1.66 -17.68 -3.45
N GLY A 80 -0.58 -17.75 -2.66
CA GLY A 80 0.39 -18.85 -2.67
C GLY A 80 1.86 -18.43 -2.75
N GLY A 81 2.15 -17.12 -2.84
CA GLY A 81 3.49 -16.57 -3.08
C GLY A 81 4.29 -16.04 -1.87
N GLN A 82 3.71 -15.91 -0.67
CA GLN A 82 4.31 -15.35 0.57
C GLN A 82 4.22 -13.82 0.67
N ASP A 83 3.24 -13.33 1.44
CA ASP A 83 3.17 -12.02 2.13
C ASP A 83 1.90 -12.00 3.03
N ILE A 84 1.65 -10.94 3.81
CA ILE A 84 0.43 -10.82 4.65
C ILE A 84 -0.70 -10.21 3.81
N VAL A 85 -1.74 -10.96 3.51
CA VAL A 85 -2.89 -10.47 2.72
C VAL A 85 -3.84 -9.70 3.62
N LEU A 86 -4.08 -8.42 3.34
CA LEU A 86 -4.93 -7.56 4.17
C LEU A 86 -6.37 -7.53 3.63
N TYR A 87 -6.52 -7.42 2.31
CA TYR A 87 -7.81 -7.39 1.62
C TYR A 87 -7.74 -8.26 0.38
N THR A 88 -8.82 -9.00 0.09
CA THR A 88 -8.90 -9.83 -1.11
C THR A 88 -10.34 -10.05 -1.55
N GLN A 89 -10.57 -10.16 -2.86
CA GLN A 89 -11.83 -10.73 -3.37
C GLN A 89 -11.78 -12.26 -3.53
N ALA A 90 -10.60 -12.88 -3.36
CA ALA A 90 -10.44 -14.31 -3.44
C ALA A 90 -10.88 -14.97 -2.12
N GLY A 91 -12.05 -15.62 -2.14
CA GLY A 91 -12.52 -16.37 -0.97
C GLY A 91 -11.61 -17.55 -0.60
N GLY A 92 -11.44 -17.79 0.70
CA GLY A 92 -10.69 -18.94 1.23
C GLY A 92 -9.20 -18.69 1.46
N THR A 93 -8.74 -17.45 1.30
CA THR A 93 -7.39 -17.02 1.70
C THR A 93 -7.28 -16.94 3.23
N SER A 94 -6.12 -17.34 3.77
CA SER A 94 -5.81 -17.27 5.19
C SER A 94 -4.37 -16.81 5.40
N ASN A 95 -4.10 -16.02 6.43
CA ASN A 95 -2.74 -15.61 6.79
C ASN A 95 -2.09 -16.56 7.79
N LEU A 96 -2.12 -17.85 7.47
CA LEU A 96 -1.51 -18.91 8.27
C LEU A 96 -0.19 -19.39 7.67
N GLY A 97 0.83 -19.54 8.50
CA GLY A 97 2.15 -20.00 8.07
C GLY A 97 2.84 -19.03 7.10
N ILE A 98 2.75 -17.73 7.40
CA ILE A 98 3.36 -16.62 6.66
C ILE A 98 4.82 -16.41 7.12
N GLY A 99 5.59 -15.69 6.31
CA GLY A 99 7.00 -15.37 6.55
C GLY A 99 7.96 -16.39 5.93
N PRO A 100 9.27 -16.11 5.97
CA PRO A 100 10.28 -16.91 5.26
C PRO A 100 10.37 -18.36 5.76
N ASP A 101 10.06 -18.58 7.04
CA ASP A 101 10.04 -19.90 7.67
C ASP A 101 8.63 -20.52 7.72
N GLY A 102 7.61 -19.79 7.30
CA GLY A 102 6.22 -20.22 7.29
C GLY A 102 5.63 -20.52 8.67
N THR A 103 6.05 -19.78 9.70
CA THR A 103 5.67 -20.03 11.10
C THR A 103 4.77 -18.95 11.70
N MET A 104 4.57 -17.83 11.02
CA MET A 104 3.81 -16.70 11.55
C MET A 104 2.35 -16.81 11.14
N ASN A 105 1.46 -16.38 12.01
CA ASN A 105 0.03 -16.33 11.74
C ASN A 105 -0.48 -14.92 12.04
N PHE A 106 -1.33 -14.42 11.16
CA PHE A 106 -2.01 -13.14 11.30
C PHE A 106 -3.51 -13.32 11.10
N GLU A 107 -4.26 -12.25 11.36
CA GLU A 107 -5.67 -12.16 11.02
C GLU A 107 -5.91 -12.47 9.55
N ASP A 108 -6.96 -13.24 9.24
CA ASP A 108 -7.32 -13.54 7.85
C ASP A 108 -7.75 -12.25 7.12
N PRO A 109 -7.57 -12.15 5.79
CA PRO A 109 -7.86 -10.92 5.07
C PRO A 109 -9.34 -10.53 5.16
N VAL A 110 -9.59 -9.22 5.09
CA VAL A 110 -10.93 -8.69 4.86
C VAL A 110 -11.39 -9.14 3.48
N ASN A 111 -12.45 -9.92 3.44
CA ASN A 111 -13.06 -10.39 2.20
C ASN A 111 -14.25 -9.51 1.83
N THR A 112 -14.49 -9.36 0.53
CA THR A 112 -15.66 -8.69 -0.06
C THR A 112 -16.94 -8.89 0.75
N ASN A 113 -17.58 -7.76 1.08
CA ASN A 113 -18.97 -7.73 1.53
C ASN A 113 -19.89 -8.05 0.34
N THR A 114 -19.93 -9.31 -0.11
CA THR A 114 -20.90 -9.78 -1.11
C THR A 114 -22.31 -9.72 -0.52
N GLY A 115 -22.97 -8.57 -0.63
CA GLY A 115 -24.28 -8.36 -0.03
C GLY A 115 -24.82 -6.93 -0.05
N VAL A 116 -23.99 -5.93 -0.34
CA VAL A 116 -24.46 -4.55 -0.57
C VAL A 116 -25.05 -4.41 -1.98
N SER A 117 -26.17 -3.69 -2.08
CA SER A 117 -26.84 -3.37 -3.35
C SER A 117 -26.01 -2.55 -4.32
N ASP A 118 -24.84 -2.10 -3.88
CA ASP A 118 -24.09 -0.98 -4.45
C ASP A 118 -22.78 -1.43 -5.13
N GLY A 119 -22.64 -2.73 -5.42
CA GLY A 119 -21.47 -3.31 -6.12
C GLY A 119 -20.46 -3.99 -5.20
N PRO A 120 -19.46 -4.71 -5.75
CA PRO A 120 -18.38 -5.26 -4.94
C PRO A 120 -17.52 -4.12 -4.38
N LYS A 121 -17.26 -4.16 -3.07
CA LYS A 121 -16.39 -3.22 -2.35
C LYS A 121 -15.45 -4.03 -1.47
N LEU A 122 -14.21 -3.55 -1.35
CA LEU A 122 -13.28 -3.97 -0.31
C LEU A 122 -13.26 -2.84 0.71
N ASP A 123 -13.96 -3.06 1.82
CA ASP A 123 -14.23 -2.07 2.84
C ASP A 123 -14.25 -2.80 4.19
N GLY A 124 -13.44 -2.33 5.12
CA GLY A 124 -13.37 -2.88 6.47
C GLY A 124 -12.03 -2.65 7.16
N TYR A 125 -11.88 -3.32 8.28
CA TYR A 125 -10.76 -3.17 9.19
C TYR A 125 -9.97 -4.48 9.29
N TRP A 126 -8.70 -4.46 8.97
CA TRP A 126 -7.83 -5.60 9.21
C TRP A 126 -6.99 -5.36 10.47
N GLY A 127 -6.80 -6.40 11.29
CA GLY A 127 -5.84 -6.39 12.40
C GLY A 127 -6.44 -6.08 13.77
N GLN A 128 -7.75 -5.82 13.85
CA GLN A 128 -8.45 -5.60 15.12
C GLN A 128 -9.41 -6.74 15.53
N ASN A 129 -9.43 -7.85 14.77
CA ASN A 129 -10.32 -9.00 14.97
C ASN A 129 -11.82 -8.66 14.88
N ASP A 130 -12.17 -7.55 14.24
CA ASP A 130 -13.53 -7.02 14.06
C ASP A 130 -13.53 -6.24 12.74
N GLN A 131 -13.74 -6.95 11.64
CA GLN A 131 -13.53 -6.45 10.29
C GLN A 131 -14.63 -5.51 9.82
N ASN A 132 -15.81 -5.63 10.40
CA ASN A 132 -16.95 -4.76 10.13
C ASN A 132 -17.14 -3.64 11.20
N ASN A 133 -16.32 -3.65 12.27
CA ASN A 133 -16.34 -2.70 13.37
C ASN A 133 -17.70 -2.61 14.08
N ASP A 134 -18.40 -3.74 14.24
CA ASP A 134 -19.70 -3.83 14.92
C ASP A 134 -19.58 -4.09 16.44
N GLY A 135 -18.35 -4.24 16.94
CA GLY A 135 -18.03 -4.53 18.33
C GLY A 135 -18.07 -6.02 18.67
N THR A 136 -18.22 -6.90 17.68
CA THR A 136 -18.17 -8.36 17.86
C THR A 136 -17.01 -8.98 17.07
N PRO A 137 -16.23 -9.87 17.69
CA PRO A 137 -15.13 -10.49 16.95
C PRO A 137 -15.61 -11.40 15.80
N ASP A 138 -14.97 -11.28 14.63
CA ASP A 138 -15.38 -11.95 13.39
C ASP A 138 -14.88 -13.41 13.23
N ASP A 139 -14.42 -14.06 14.30
CA ASP A 139 -13.83 -15.44 14.31
C ASP A 139 -12.70 -15.64 13.26
N VAL A 140 -11.91 -14.59 13.08
CA VAL A 140 -10.70 -14.56 12.24
C VAL A 140 -9.45 -14.70 13.12
N ASN A 141 -8.32 -15.17 12.58
CA ASN A 141 -7.08 -15.47 13.32
C ASN A 141 -6.36 -14.23 13.95
N GLY A 142 -7.08 -13.14 14.24
CA GLY A 142 -6.58 -11.88 14.79
C GLY A 142 -6.71 -11.74 16.31
N PRO A 143 -6.40 -10.56 16.87
CA PRO A 143 -5.93 -9.35 16.19
C PRO A 143 -4.45 -9.44 15.76
N ALA A 144 -3.96 -8.42 15.07
CA ALA A 144 -2.54 -8.24 14.76
C ALA A 144 -1.94 -7.14 15.64
N THR A 145 -0.77 -7.39 16.24
CA THR A 145 -0.05 -6.38 17.03
C THR A 145 1.16 -5.80 16.28
N VAL A 146 1.59 -4.62 16.69
CA VAL A 146 2.84 -3.98 16.25
C VAL A 146 4.02 -4.95 16.34
N GLY A 147 4.14 -5.67 17.46
CA GLY A 147 5.20 -6.65 17.67
C GLY A 147 5.17 -7.80 16.67
N GLN A 148 4.00 -8.30 16.30
CA GLN A 148 3.89 -9.36 15.28
C GLN A 148 4.30 -8.85 13.90
N VAL A 149 3.92 -7.62 13.54
CA VAL A 149 4.32 -7.00 12.27
C VAL A 149 5.83 -6.74 12.25
N LEU A 150 6.41 -6.22 13.33
CA LEU A 150 7.87 -6.06 13.45
C LEU A 150 8.61 -7.39 13.34
N ASP A 151 8.16 -8.43 14.04
CA ASP A 151 8.76 -9.78 13.94
C ASP A 151 8.74 -10.28 12.49
N TYR A 152 7.67 -10.00 11.74
CA TYR A 152 7.56 -10.32 10.32
C TYR A 152 8.56 -9.55 9.46
N LEU A 153 8.64 -8.22 9.61
CA LEU A 153 9.57 -7.38 8.86
C LEU A 153 11.03 -7.77 9.16
N HIS A 154 11.36 -7.99 10.44
CA HIS A 154 12.70 -8.36 10.91
C HIS A 154 13.14 -9.76 10.47
N ALA A 155 12.20 -10.65 10.16
CA ALA A 155 12.53 -11.95 9.59
C ALA A 155 13.13 -11.85 8.18
N TYR A 156 12.81 -10.80 7.41
CA TYR A 156 13.42 -10.52 6.11
C TYR A 156 14.65 -9.61 6.24
N ASN A 157 14.54 -8.54 7.04
CA ASN A 157 15.63 -7.62 7.31
C ASN A 157 15.53 -7.10 8.75
N PRO A 158 16.49 -7.41 9.65
CA PRO A 158 16.48 -6.95 11.04
C PRO A 158 16.45 -5.43 11.25
N ASP A 159 16.80 -4.65 10.23
CA ASP A 159 16.77 -3.19 10.26
C ASP A 159 15.49 -2.61 9.59
N ASN A 160 14.49 -3.44 9.28
CA ASN A 160 13.24 -3.00 8.66
C ASN A 160 12.14 -2.74 9.70
N ASP A 161 11.95 -1.47 10.04
CA ASP A 161 10.95 -1.05 11.02
C ASP A 161 9.68 -0.43 10.39
N THR A 162 9.64 -0.32 9.06
CA THR A 162 8.57 0.37 8.33
C THR A 162 7.93 -0.54 7.28
N PRO A 163 6.64 -0.87 7.42
CA PRO A 163 5.97 -1.74 6.47
C PRO A 163 5.79 -1.05 5.11
N VAL A 164 5.83 -1.85 4.06
CA VAL A 164 5.41 -1.46 2.70
C VAL A 164 4.15 -2.22 2.37
N PHE A 165 3.19 -1.54 1.76
CA PHE A 165 1.97 -2.14 1.27
C PHE A 165 2.03 -2.26 -0.23
N LEU A 166 1.50 -3.35 -0.77
CA LEU A 166 1.43 -3.60 -2.19
C LEU A 166 -0.03 -3.76 -2.59
N PHE A 167 -0.35 -3.27 -3.79
CA PHE A 167 -1.68 -3.36 -4.37
C PHE A 167 -1.60 -3.94 -5.78
N ASP A 168 -2.33 -5.04 -5.99
CA ASP A 168 -2.55 -5.66 -7.30
C ASP A 168 -3.93 -5.20 -7.83
N VAL A 169 -3.87 -4.42 -8.91
CA VAL A 169 -5.03 -3.91 -9.63
C VAL A 169 -5.34 -4.87 -10.77
N ASN A 170 -6.29 -5.75 -10.50
CA ASN A 170 -6.84 -6.63 -11.51
C ASN A 170 -8.29 -6.21 -11.76
N GLN A 171 -8.55 -5.40 -12.77
CA GLN A 171 -9.90 -4.97 -13.19
C GLN A 171 -10.20 -5.51 -14.58
N THR A 172 -11.41 -6.00 -14.90
CA THR A 172 -11.73 -6.30 -16.32
C THR A 172 -12.68 -5.28 -16.93
N ASN A 173 -12.28 -4.65 -18.04
CA ASN A 173 -13.12 -3.75 -18.86
C ASN A 173 -13.58 -2.44 -18.19
N ILE A 174 -13.09 -2.10 -17.00
CA ILE A 174 -13.29 -0.82 -16.32
C ILE A 174 -11.93 -0.36 -15.78
N HIS A 175 -11.63 0.93 -15.89
CA HIS A 175 -10.31 1.48 -15.58
C HIS A 175 -10.32 2.43 -14.37
N TRP A 176 -11.44 2.50 -13.63
CA TRP A 176 -11.63 3.51 -12.59
C TRP A 176 -11.75 2.84 -11.24
N LEU A 177 -10.63 2.83 -10.53
CA LEU A 177 -10.51 2.34 -9.17
C LEU A 177 -10.14 3.53 -8.28
N TRP A 178 -10.79 3.61 -7.13
CA TRP A 178 -10.58 4.66 -6.15
C TRP A 178 -10.22 4.01 -4.82
N ALA A 179 -9.21 4.55 -4.16
CA ALA A 179 -8.75 4.06 -2.86
C ALA A 179 -8.59 5.22 -1.88
N ALA A 180 -9.02 5.01 -0.64
CA ALA A 180 -8.69 5.85 0.50
C ALA A 180 -8.52 4.95 1.72
N GLY A 181 -7.67 5.34 2.66
CA GLY A 181 -7.49 4.54 3.86
C GLY A 181 -6.58 5.18 4.88
N GLN A 182 -6.34 4.44 5.95
CA GLN A 182 -5.39 4.78 6.98
C GLN A 182 -4.83 3.52 7.64
N VAL A 183 -3.66 3.67 8.22
CA VAL A 183 -3.09 2.71 9.18
C VAL A 183 -3.13 3.36 10.56
N LYS A 184 -3.57 2.62 11.57
CA LYS A 184 -3.72 3.11 12.94
C LYS A 184 -3.07 2.17 13.93
N LEU A 185 -2.54 2.75 14.98
CA LEU A 185 -2.14 2.04 16.19
C LEU A 185 -3.17 2.29 17.28
N LEU A 186 -3.71 1.23 17.87
CA LEU A 186 -4.64 1.32 19.00
C LEU A 186 -4.03 0.67 20.22
N ASP A 187 -4.15 1.33 21.37
CA ASP A 187 -3.75 0.75 22.66
C ASP A 187 -4.60 -0.51 22.95
N ASP A 188 -3.95 -1.64 23.21
CA ASP A 188 -4.60 -2.95 23.31
C ASP A 188 -5.55 -3.09 24.50
N VAL A 189 -5.33 -2.28 25.54
CA VAL A 189 -6.13 -2.31 26.77
C VAL A 189 -7.35 -1.40 26.68
N THR A 190 -7.17 -0.21 26.12
CA THR A 190 -8.16 0.89 26.15
C THR A 190 -8.85 1.10 24.82
N GLY A 191 -8.29 0.59 23.72
CA GLY A 191 -8.76 0.82 22.36
C GLY A 191 -8.59 2.27 21.89
N THR A 192 -7.81 3.10 22.58
CA THR A 192 -7.60 4.49 22.18
C THR A 192 -6.58 4.58 21.06
N LEU A 193 -6.81 5.51 20.12
CA LEU A 193 -5.85 5.84 19.07
C LEU A 193 -4.53 6.32 19.67
N VAL A 194 -3.44 5.66 19.29
CA VAL A 194 -2.05 6.02 19.63
C VAL A 194 -1.45 6.88 18.52
N GLU A 195 -1.57 6.42 17.27
CA GLU A 195 -1.07 7.09 16.08
C GLU A 195 -1.88 6.69 14.84
N SER A 196 -1.90 7.52 13.81
CA SER A 196 -2.47 7.20 12.50
C SER A 196 -1.65 7.76 11.34
N TRP A 197 -1.65 7.06 10.21
CA TRP A 197 -1.16 7.54 8.93
C TRP A 197 -2.26 7.48 7.90
N SER A 198 -2.54 8.59 7.23
CA SER A 198 -3.66 8.70 6.28
C SER A 198 -3.19 8.61 4.84
N PHE A 199 -3.93 7.86 4.02
CA PHE A 199 -3.78 7.78 2.57
C PHE A 199 -5.02 8.36 1.91
N ASP A 200 -4.94 9.64 1.56
CA ASP A 200 -5.99 10.37 0.86
C ASP A 200 -5.42 11.58 0.08
N ILE A 201 -6.24 12.27 -0.71
CA ILE A 201 -5.78 13.39 -1.56
C ILE A 201 -5.60 14.71 -0.78
N ILE A 202 -6.04 14.80 0.47
CA ILE A 202 -6.01 16.02 1.29
C ILE A 202 -4.78 15.95 2.23
N PRO A 203 -3.73 16.75 2.01
CA PRO A 203 -2.52 16.69 2.83
C PRO A 203 -2.70 17.47 4.14
N ASP A 204 -3.54 16.95 5.05
CA ASP A 204 -3.82 17.57 6.35
C ASP A 204 -3.48 16.70 7.57
N GLY A 205 -2.98 15.49 7.35
CA GLY A 205 -2.62 14.51 8.38
C GLY A 205 -3.81 13.96 9.15
N ASN A 206 -5.03 14.19 8.69
CA ASN A 206 -6.23 13.58 9.23
C ASN A 206 -6.86 12.72 8.17
N TYR A 207 -7.19 11.50 8.53
CA TYR A 207 -7.98 10.67 7.65
C TYR A 207 -9.32 11.36 7.37
N ASN A 208 -9.55 11.72 6.11
CA ASN A 208 -10.73 12.43 5.66
C ASN A 208 -11.66 11.45 4.94
N PRO A 209 -12.26 10.43 5.58
CA PRO A 209 -13.24 9.64 4.87
C PRO A 209 -14.35 10.60 4.47
N VAL A 210 -14.76 10.60 3.21
CA VAL A 210 -16.08 11.15 2.84
C VAL A 210 -17.04 9.97 2.84
N PRO A 211 -17.64 9.60 3.99
CA PRO A 211 -18.75 8.68 4.00
C PRO A 211 -20.01 9.53 3.83
N THR A 212 -20.69 9.42 2.70
CA THR A 212 -22.14 9.17 2.69
C THR A 212 -22.62 9.06 1.25
N ASP A 213 -23.21 7.91 0.96
CA ASP A 213 -23.81 7.52 -0.32
C ASP A 213 -22.79 7.23 -1.43
N PRO A 214 -23.01 6.14 -2.18
CA PRO A 214 -22.01 5.58 -3.08
C PRO A 214 -21.53 6.68 -4.02
N MET A 215 -20.26 6.65 -4.41
CA MET A 215 -19.89 7.22 -5.71
C MET A 215 -20.94 6.66 -6.68
N PRO A 216 -21.88 7.49 -7.18
CA PRO A 216 -22.97 6.99 -7.97
C PRO A 216 -22.29 6.27 -9.11
N TYR A 217 -22.53 4.94 -9.20
CA TYR A 217 -21.96 4.04 -10.22
C TYR A 217 -21.57 4.85 -11.42
N ALA A 218 -20.30 5.27 -11.49
CA ALA A 218 -19.92 6.18 -12.53
C ALA A 218 -19.68 5.30 -13.72
N THR A 219 -20.76 5.02 -14.43
CA THR A 219 -20.72 4.41 -15.74
C THR A 219 -20.12 5.37 -16.76
N TYR A 220 -19.90 6.65 -16.41
CA TYR A 220 -18.90 7.46 -17.07
C TYR A 220 -18.39 8.64 -16.22
N TYR A 221 -17.11 8.71 -15.84
CA TYR A 221 -16.47 9.96 -15.44
C TYR A 221 -16.01 10.71 -16.69
N ASP A 222 -16.20 12.03 -16.72
CA ASP A 222 -15.44 12.89 -17.62
C ASP A 222 -13.93 12.71 -17.32
N PRO A 223 -13.02 12.82 -18.30
CA PRO A 223 -11.56 12.79 -18.09
C PRO A 223 -11.00 13.64 -16.93
N SER A 224 -11.77 14.62 -16.43
CA SER A 224 -11.47 15.48 -15.29
C SER A 224 -11.86 14.89 -13.93
N GLY A 225 -12.59 13.77 -13.88
CA GLY A 225 -13.05 13.11 -12.65
C GLY A 225 -14.06 13.92 -11.81
N SER A 226 -14.53 15.07 -12.29
CA SER A 226 -15.27 16.04 -11.47
C SER A 226 -16.80 15.87 -11.49
N GLN A 227 -17.35 15.09 -12.45
CA GLN A 227 -18.80 14.93 -12.63
C GLN A 227 -19.20 13.49 -12.97
N ASP A 228 -20.39 13.07 -12.51
CA ASP A 228 -21.01 11.79 -12.83
C ASP A 228 -21.71 11.82 -14.22
N GLU A 229 -22.31 10.70 -14.62
CA GLU A 229 -23.01 10.59 -15.92
C GLU A 229 -24.24 11.50 -16.06
N ASP A 230 -24.74 12.03 -14.93
CA ASP A 230 -25.87 12.95 -14.84
C ASP A 230 -25.41 14.42 -14.72
N GLY A 231 -24.10 14.68 -14.67
CA GLY A 231 -23.51 16.01 -14.55
C GLY A 231 -23.59 16.59 -13.14
N ASN A 232 -23.77 15.75 -12.12
CA ASN A 232 -23.64 16.16 -10.72
C ASN A 232 -22.16 16.22 -10.34
N ASP A 233 -21.80 17.17 -9.48
CA ASP A 233 -20.47 17.22 -8.90
C ASP A 233 -20.25 15.95 -8.06
N VAL A 234 -19.23 15.16 -8.40
CA VAL A 234 -18.85 13.98 -7.63
C VAL A 234 -18.00 14.47 -6.47
N ASP A 235 -18.45 14.25 -5.24
CA ASP A 235 -17.62 14.49 -4.06
C ASP A 235 -16.64 13.32 -3.91
N THR A 236 -15.60 13.30 -4.75
CA THR A 236 -14.48 12.37 -4.63
C THR A 236 -13.56 12.75 -3.46
N GLY A 237 -14.03 13.58 -2.51
CA GLY A 237 -13.28 14.65 -1.83
C GLY A 237 -11.96 14.28 -1.17
N SER A 238 -11.69 12.99 -0.95
CA SER A 238 -10.45 12.46 -0.39
C SER A 238 -9.90 11.23 -1.11
N TYR A 239 -10.63 10.59 -2.02
CA TYR A 239 -10.17 9.35 -2.66
C TYR A 239 -9.05 9.60 -3.67
N VAL A 240 -8.09 8.69 -3.68
CA VAL A 240 -7.00 8.64 -4.65
C VAL A 240 -7.44 7.81 -5.85
N TYR A 241 -7.29 8.38 -7.05
CA TYR A 241 -7.50 7.67 -8.30
C TYR A 241 -6.35 6.68 -8.54
N VAL A 242 -6.71 5.41 -8.74
CA VAL A 242 -5.80 4.33 -9.09
C VAL A 242 -6.03 4.00 -10.57
N PRO A 243 -5.24 4.59 -11.50
CA PRO A 243 -5.39 4.23 -12.90
C PRO A 243 -5.12 2.73 -13.11
N GLY A 244 -5.64 2.16 -14.20
CA GLY A 244 -5.23 0.83 -14.70
C GLY A 244 -4.21 0.90 -15.84
N GLU A 245 -4.05 2.10 -16.43
CA GLU A 245 -3.13 2.39 -17.53
C GLU A 245 -2.55 3.79 -17.32
N LEU A 246 -1.28 3.98 -17.67
CA LEU A 246 -0.60 5.27 -17.58
C LEU A 246 0.30 5.49 -18.78
N GLU A 247 0.06 6.59 -19.50
CA GLU A 247 0.98 7.08 -20.54
C GLU A 247 1.60 8.41 -20.07
N ILE A 248 2.93 8.44 -19.99
CA ILE A 248 3.69 9.64 -19.64
C ILE A 248 4.90 9.81 -20.56
N THR A 249 5.13 11.02 -21.06
CA THR A 249 6.34 11.34 -21.83
C THR A 249 7.31 12.09 -20.93
N GLY A 250 8.57 11.64 -20.85
CA GLY A 250 9.64 12.31 -20.10
C GLY A 250 10.34 13.43 -20.87
N ALA A 251 11.23 14.17 -20.20
CA ALA A 251 11.94 15.32 -20.77
C ALA A 251 12.85 14.97 -21.95
N SER A 252 13.32 13.72 -22.01
CA SER A 252 14.05 13.15 -23.14
C SER A 252 13.21 13.04 -24.42
N GLY A 253 11.87 13.10 -24.29
CA GLY A 253 10.92 12.80 -25.36
C GLY A 253 10.56 11.31 -25.48
N THR A 254 11.06 10.46 -24.57
CA THR A 254 10.67 9.05 -24.45
C THR A 254 9.26 8.96 -23.87
N SER A 255 8.40 8.14 -24.49
CA SER A 255 7.08 7.81 -23.95
C SER A 255 7.17 6.50 -23.16
N TYR A 256 6.63 6.51 -21.95
CA TYR A 256 6.47 5.36 -21.08
C TYR A 256 4.97 5.06 -21.06
N ASP A 257 4.62 3.89 -21.58
CA ASP A 257 3.24 3.41 -21.70
C ASP A 257 3.12 2.14 -20.86
N VAL A 258 2.27 2.22 -19.83
CA VAL A 258 2.22 1.24 -18.76
C VAL A 258 0.79 0.72 -18.65
N ASP A 259 0.58 -0.54 -19.01
CA ASP A 259 -0.66 -1.29 -18.81
C ASP A 259 -0.35 -2.48 -17.89
N TYR A 260 -0.91 -2.44 -16.70
CA TYR A 260 -0.61 -3.38 -15.62
C TYR A 260 -1.80 -4.24 -15.24
N ASN A 261 -2.90 -4.10 -15.98
CA ASN A 261 -4.15 -4.71 -15.62
C ASN A 261 -4.14 -6.24 -15.82
N GLY A 262 -4.29 -6.99 -14.72
CA GLY A 262 -4.28 -8.45 -14.75
C GLY A 262 -2.91 -9.05 -15.09
N SER A 263 -1.84 -8.33 -14.75
CA SER A 263 -0.46 -8.74 -15.00
C SER A 263 -0.02 -9.95 -14.16
N GLY A 264 -0.70 -10.19 -13.03
CA GLY A 264 -0.31 -11.18 -12.03
C GLY A 264 0.84 -10.72 -11.14
N PHE A 265 1.13 -9.43 -11.13
CA PHE A 265 2.13 -8.79 -10.28
C PHE A 265 1.51 -7.59 -9.55
N SER A 266 2.17 -7.11 -8.49
CA SER A 266 1.79 -5.86 -7.82
C SER A 266 2.04 -4.67 -8.72
N ASP A 267 1.11 -3.73 -8.69
CA ASP A 267 1.13 -2.56 -9.55
C ASP A 267 1.55 -1.30 -8.80
N TYR A 268 1.16 -1.22 -7.53
CA TYR A 268 1.48 -0.11 -6.66
C TYR A 268 2.15 -0.56 -5.37
N ALA A 269 3.02 0.30 -4.85
CA ALA A 269 3.51 0.22 -3.48
C ALA A 269 3.17 1.50 -2.70
N LEU A 270 2.69 1.35 -1.47
CA LEU A 270 2.49 2.45 -0.52
C LEU A 270 3.52 2.36 0.60
N TYR A 271 4.12 3.49 0.93
CA TYR A 271 5.16 3.60 1.95
C TYR A 271 5.03 4.92 2.71
N SER A 272 5.02 4.86 4.04
CA SER A 272 5.07 6.05 4.89
C SER A 272 6.38 6.06 5.69
N PRO A 273 7.35 6.96 5.39
CA PRO A 273 8.64 6.98 6.09
C PRO A 273 8.53 7.33 7.57
N THR A 274 7.40 7.89 8.01
CA THR A 274 7.15 8.22 9.42
C THR A 274 6.55 7.06 10.20
N MET A 275 6.18 5.96 9.53
CA MET A 275 5.66 4.74 10.15
C MET A 275 6.80 3.82 10.63
N ASP A 276 7.61 4.34 11.55
CA ASP A 276 8.64 3.56 12.24
C ASP A 276 8.02 2.83 13.44
N LEU A 277 7.68 1.54 13.23
CA LEU A 277 6.98 0.73 14.22
C LEU A 277 7.82 0.45 15.47
N SER A 278 9.16 0.58 15.40
CA SER A 278 10.05 0.36 16.54
C SER A 278 9.86 1.39 17.67
N LEU A 279 9.17 2.49 17.38
CA LEU A 279 8.90 3.59 18.32
C LEU A 279 7.67 3.36 19.21
N TYR A 280 6.87 2.33 18.94
CA TYR A 280 5.58 2.08 19.58
C TYR A 280 5.58 0.84 20.48
N ASP A 281 4.52 0.63 21.28
CA ASP A 281 4.44 -0.55 22.14
C ASP A 281 4.17 -1.79 21.27
N PRO A 282 4.95 -2.88 21.40
CA PRO A 282 4.74 -4.09 20.60
C PRO A 282 3.39 -4.78 20.86
N ASN A 283 2.68 -4.41 21.93
CA ASN A 283 1.32 -4.91 22.21
C ASN A 283 0.23 -4.07 21.54
N ASP A 284 0.50 -2.84 21.11
CA ASP A 284 -0.48 -2.01 20.41
C ASP A 284 -1.02 -2.77 19.18
N LEU A 285 -2.32 -2.62 18.92
CA LEU A 285 -2.95 -3.22 17.75
C LEU A 285 -2.51 -2.46 16.50
N PHE A 286 -2.10 -3.21 15.48
CA PHE A 286 -1.80 -2.67 14.16
C PHE A 286 -3.02 -2.84 13.27
N VAL A 287 -3.74 -1.75 13.01
CA VAL A 287 -5.03 -1.77 12.32
C VAL A 287 -4.91 -1.08 10.97
N VAL A 288 -5.36 -1.76 9.91
CA VAL A 288 -5.43 -1.19 8.56
C VAL A 288 -6.91 -1.00 8.21
N GLU A 289 -7.27 0.21 7.77
CA GLU A 289 -8.60 0.55 7.29
C GLU A 289 -8.47 1.13 5.90
N PHE A 290 -8.93 0.41 4.88
CA PHE A 290 -8.95 0.88 3.50
C PHE A 290 -10.32 0.64 2.89
N HIS A 291 -10.69 1.53 1.99
CA HIS A 291 -11.89 1.46 1.19
C HIS A 291 -11.51 1.56 -0.27
N PHE A 292 -11.93 0.56 -1.04
CA PHE A 292 -11.75 0.50 -2.48
C PHE A 292 -13.13 0.53 -3.15
N ASP A 293 -13.30 1.46 -4.08
CA ASP A 293 -14.53 1.62 -4.87
C ASP A 293 -14.26 1.52 -6.37
N GLY A 294 -15.27 1.14 -7.14
CA GLY A 294 -15.14 0.87 -8.57
C GLY A 294 -14.60 -0.52 -8.91
N LEU A 295 -14.54 -1.44 -7.94
CA LEU A 295 -14.15 -2.83 -8.19
C LEU A 295 -15.17 -3.53 -9.08
N ASN A 296 -14.72 -4.48 -9.91
CA ASN A 296 -15.64 -5.25 -10.76
C ASN A 296 -15.55 -6.76 -10.58
N ASN A 297 -14.40 -7.39 -10.83
CA ASN A 297 -14.28 -8.85 -10.88
C ASN A 297 -12.85 -9.39 -11.06
N GLY A 298 -11.79 -8.57 -11.07
CA GLY A 298 -10.48 -9.14 -11.40
C GLY A 298 -9.73 -9.74 -10.20
N GLY A 299 -10.22 -9.59 -8.98
CA GLY A 299 -9.62 -10.29 -7.84
C GLY A 299 -8.48 -9.50 -7.22
N GLU A 300 -8.75 -8.23 -6.93
CA GLU A 300 -7.80 -7.27 -6.38
C GLU A 300 -7.35 -7.71 -4.99
N GLU A 301 -6.05 -7.52 -4.72
CA GLU A 301 -5.39 -7.90 -3.48
C GLU A 301 -4.58 -6.73 -2.93
N PHE A 302 -4.74 -6.46 -1.64
CA PHE A 302 -3.92 -5.51 -0.89
C PHE A 302 -3.17 -6.26 0.20
N PHE A 303 -1.85 -6.11 0.26
CA PHE A 303 -0.99 -6.91 1.14
C PHE A 303 0.12 -6.08 1.77
N LEU A 304 0.58 -6.53 2.93
CA LEU A 304 1.77 -6.02 3.60
C LEU A 304 2.95 -6.95 3.28
N THR A 305 4.04 -6.35 2.85
CA THR A 305 5.25 -7.06 2.47
C THR A 305 6.46 -6.70 3.34
N GLY A 306 7.44 -7.60 3.39
CA GLY A 306 8.73 -7.36 4.05
C GLY A 306 9.70 -6.49 3.24
N TYR A 307 9.23 -5.81 2.19
CA TYR A 307 10.07 -4.97 1.33
C TYR A 307 10.68 -3.81 2.12
N THR A 308 11.83 -3.34 1.67
CA THR A 308 12.60 -2.30 2.35
C THR A 308 12.84 -1.13 1.40
N VAL A 309 12.67 0.09 1.89
CA VAL A 309 13.14 1.30 1.20
C VAL A 309 14.52 1.68 1.76
N PRO A 310 15.53 2.01 0.95
CA PRO A 310 16.84 2.41 1.44
C PRO A 310 16.75 3.58 2.43
N GLY A 311 17.35 3.41 3.61
CA GLY A 311 17.15 4.22 4.81
C GLY A 311 17.75 5.63 4.84
N ASP A 312 17.78 6.36 3.72
CA ASP A 312 18.25 7.75 3.67
C ASP A 312 17.16 8.72 3.14
N VAL A 313 15.89 8.47 3.45
CA VAL A 313 14.83 9.47 3.22
C VAL A 313 14.72 10.34 4.47
N PRO A 314 15.31 11.55 4.51
CA PRO A 314 15.01 12.46 5.60
C PRO A 314 13.51 12.74 5.58
N PRO A 315 12.81 12.74 6.74
CA PRO A 315 11.41 13.15 6.76
C PRO A 315 11.32 14.51 6.08
N GLU A 316 10.35 14.70 5.17
CA GLU A 316 10.15 16.01 4.58
C GLU A 316 10.05 17.02 5.73
N PRO A 317 10.76 18.16 5.66
CA PRO A 317 10.60 19.18 6.66
C PRO A 317 9.15 19.63 6.61
N ILE A 318 8.36 19.19 7.59
CA ILE A 318 6.99 19.65 7.82
C ILE A 318 7.03 21.16 7.62
N PRO A 319 6.31 21.72 6.61
CA PRO A 319 6.33 23.15 6.38
C PRO A 319 5.97 23.82 7.69
N GLU A 320 6.96 24.44 8.35
CA GLU A 320 6.69 25.16 9.60
C GLU A 320 5.55 26.12 9.26
N PRO A 321 4.39 26.03 9.97
CA PRO A 321 3.24 26.78 9.57
C PRO A 321 3.67 28.24 9.50
N SER A 322 3.34 28.90 8.38
CA SER A 322 3.72 30.29 8.11
C SER A 322 3.23 31.26 9.21
N SER A 323 2.44 30.76 10.18
CA SER A 323 2.15 31.34 11.48
C SER A 323 3.38 31.71 12.31
N LEU A 324 4.51 30.99 12.27
CA LEU A 324 5.73 31.37 13.00
C LEU A 324 6.40 32.61 12.39
N ILE A 325 6.45 32.68 11.06
CA ILE A 325 6.90 33.88 10.33
C ILE A 325 5.92 35.03 10.55
N LEU A 326 4.61 34.76 10.57
CA LEU A 326 3.59 35.78 10.82
C LEU A 326 3.64 36.31 12.26
N LEU A 327 3.90 35.43 13.24
CA LEU A 327 4.07 35.78 14.65
C LEU A 327 5.35 36.59 14.85
N GLY A 328 6.48 36.13 14.30
CA GLY A 328 7.76 36.84 14.34
C GLY A 328 7.68 38.21 13.65
N GLY A 329 7.12 38.26 12.44
CA GLY A 329 6.89 39.49 11.68
C GLY A 329 5.91 40.44 12.37
N GLY A 330 4.84 39.91 12.96
CA GLY A 330 3.84 40.67 13.71
C GLY A 330 4.43 41.34 14.95
N LEU A 331 5.26 40.62 15.72
CA LEU A 331 5.93 41.15 16.91
C LEU A 331 6.97 42.23 16.55
N LEU A 332 7.73 42.03 15.47
CA LEU A 332 8.66 43.04 14.95
C LEU A 332 7.94 44.30 14.47
N GLY A 333 6.82 44.13 13.75
CA GLY A 333 5.94 45.21 13.32
C GLY A 333 5.37 46.01 14.51
N LEU A 334 4.89 45.31 15.54
CA LEU A 334 4.37 45.93 16.76
C LEU A 334 5.46 46.69 17.53
N GLY A 335 6.66 46.11 17.65
CA GLY A 335 7.81 46.76 18.28
C GLY A 335 8.25 48.03 17.55
N ALA A 336 8.30 48.00 16.21
CA ALA A 336 8.61 49.18 15.39
C ALA A 336 7.53 50.27 15.51
N TYR A 337 6.26 49.89 15.57
CA TYR A 337 5.15 50.80 15.75
C TYR A 337 5.17 51.50 17.12
N LEU A 338 5.40 50.74 18.19
CA LEU A 338 5.49 51.29 19.56
C LEU A 338 6.69 52.24 19.71
N ARG A 339 7.81 51.98 19.01
CA ARG A 339 8.99 52.86 19.03
C ARG A 339 8.77 54.20 18.33
N ARG A 340 7.89 54.28 17.34
CA ARG A 340 7.52 55.54 16.65
C ARG A 340 6.56 56.43 17.46
N ARG A 341 5.92 55.89 18.50
CA ARG A 341 4.97 56.62 19.36
C ARG A 341 5.60 57.22 20.62
N LYS A 342 6.89 56.98 20.86
CA LYS A 342 7.70 57.70 21.86
C LYS A 342 8.50 58.79 21.17
#